data_AF-A0A9Q0W5T6-F1
#
_entry.id   AF-A0A9Q0W5T6-F1
#
_cell.length_a   1.000
_cell.length_b   1.000
_cell.length_c   1.000
_cell.angle_alpha   90.00
_cell.angle_beta   90.00
_cell.angle_gamma   90.00
#
_symmetry.space_group_name_H-M   'P 1'
#
loop_
_entity.id
_entity.type
_entity.pdbx_description
1 polymer ?
#
loop_
_entity_poly.entity_id
_entity_poly.type
_entity_poly.pdbx_seq_one_letter_code
_entity_poly.pdbx_strand_id
1 'polypeptide(L)'
;MGRRNNSQTSMSFSNAHHQATKIRFNDDEEEESSNLDDSIVATDKSIAVDDVSMHDPDVSFVDGCDDDKTSADYYFDSYSHFGDTTLLGIHEEMLKDAVRTKTYQNVIYQNKFLFKDKVVLDVGAGTGILSLFCAKAGAAHVYAVECSHMANMAKEIVESNGFSNVITVLKGKIEEIELPVAKVDIIISEWMGYFLLFENMLNSVLYTRDKWLVNDGIVLPDKTSLYLTAIEDAEYKEDKIEFWNNVYGFDMTCIKKQAMGEPLVDTVDQNQIVTNCQLLKTMDISKMVSGDTSFTAPFKLVAERDDYIHALVAYFDVSFTKCHKLMGFSTGQGPDHELHTGSKQSCTLKMC
;
A
#
# COMPACT_ATOMS: atom_id res chain seq x y z
N MET A 1 20.56 59.35 -20.96
CA MET A 1 20.12 60.73 -21.30
C MET A 1 18.80 60.62 -22.04
N GLY A 2 17.71 61.14 -21.46
CA GLY A 2 16.36 60.91 -21.96
C GLY A 2 15.86 61.91 -23.00
N ARG A 3 14.64 61.66 -23.49
CA ARG A 3 13.59 62.66 -23.71
C ARG A 3 12.22 62.00 -23.88
N ARG A 4 11.26 62.45 -23.06
CA ARG A 4 9.81 62.28 -23.18
C ARG A 4 9.22 63.48 -23.95
N ASN A 5 8.08 63.27 -24.62
CA ASN A 5 6.89 64.14 -24.77
C ASN A 5 5.96 63.42 -25.79
N ASN A 6 4.74 62.94 -25.56
CA ASN A 6 3.51 63.32 -24.84
C ASN A 6 2.47 64.11 -25.69
N SER A 7 1.18 63.72 -25.55
CA SER A 7 -0.10 64.30 -26.05
C SER A 7 -0.55 63.96 -27.48
N GLN A 8 -1.83 63.80 -27.87
CA GLN A 8 -3.15 63.72 -27.22
C GLN A 8 -4.21 63.24 -28.26
N THR A 9 -5.07 62.30 -27.88
CA THR A 9 -6.56 62.27 -27.98
C THR A 9 -7.36 62.62 -29.27
N SER A 10 -8.23 61.69 -29.72
CA SER A 10 -9.65 61.96 -30.10
C SER A 10 -10.49 60.68 -30.24
N MET A 11 -11.63 60.62 -29.54
CA MET A 11 -12.78 59.70 -29.75
C MET A 11 -13.47 60.04 -31.11
N SER A 12 -14.29 59.24 -31.81
CA SER A 12 -15.44 58.43 -31.35
C SER A 12 -16.14 57.64 -32.50
N PHE A 13 -16.75 56.50 -32.15
CA PHE A 13 -17.97 55.79 -32.66
C PHE A 13 -18.22 55.45 -34.16
N SER A 14 -18.46 54.15 -34.46
CA SER A 14 -19.82 53.61 -34.73
C SER A 14 -19.86 52.09 -35.06
N ASN A 15 -20.73 51.37 -34.33
CA ASN A 15 -21.49 50.10 -34.51
C ASN A 15 -21.28 49.16 -35.71
N ALA A 16 -21.26 47.83 -35.43
CA ALA A 16 -22.26 46.86 -35.91
C ALA A 16 -22.14 45.47 -35.20
N HIS A 17 -23.30 44.82 -35.03
CA HIS A 17 -23.65 43.64 -34.23
C HIS A 17 -23.08 42.27 -34.69
N HIS A 18 -22.88 41.33 -33.75
CA HIS A 18 -23.54 40.02 -33.77
C HIS A 18 -23.54 39.32 -32.40
N GLN A 19 -24.64 38.60 -32.14
CA GLN A 19 -25.18 38.16 -30.85
C GLN A 19 -24.57 36.88 -30.28
N ALA A 20 -24.62 36.81 -28.94
CA ALA A 20 -24.46 35.59 -28.14
C ALA A 20 -25.77 34.79 -28.08
N THR A 21 -25.69 33.46 -28.18
CA THR A 21 -26.84 32.56 -28.04
C THR A 21 -27.00 32.16 -26.56
N LYS A 22 -28.04 32.69 -25.91
CA LYS A 22 -28.65 32.13 -24.69
C LYS A 22 -29.87 31.32 -25.10
N ILE A 23 -29.99 30.09 -24.60
CA ILE A 23 -31.25 29.34 -24.63
C ILE A 23 -31.78 29.28 -23.20
N ARG A 24 -33.03 29.70 -23.03
CA ARG A 24 -33.83 29.69 -21.81
C ARG A 24 -35.23 29.28 -22.26
N PHE A 25 -35.88 28.35 -21.58
CA PHE A 25 -37.35 28.23 -21.61
C PHE A 25 -37.85 27.96 -20.20
N ASN A 26 -38.92 28.69 -19.88
CA ASN A 26 -39.56 28.89 -18.59
C ASN A 26 -40.53 27.75 -18.23
N ASP A 27 -40.78 27.66 -16.92
CA ASP A 27 -41.95 27.07 -16.28
C ASP A 27 -43.25 27.77 -16.69
N ASP A 28 -44.34 27.03 -16.75
CA ASP A 28 -45.70 27.51 -16.45
C ASP A 28 -46.48 26.36 -15.76
N GLU A 29 -46.99 26.66 -14.58
CA GLU A 29 -47.90 25.85 -13.76
C GLU A 29 -49.33 25.93 -14.32
N GLU A 30 -50.18 24.93 -14.04
CA GLU A 30 -51.59 25.18 -13.67
C GLU A 30 -52.21 23.95 -12.94
N GLU A 31 -53.03 24.29 -11.95
CA GLU A 31 -53.64 23.49 -10.88
C GLU A 31 -54.88 22.67 -11.31
N GLU A 32 -55.25 21.64 -10.52
CA GLU A 32 -56.47 21.64 -9.66
C GLU A 32 -56.92 20.21 -9.24
N SER A 33 -57.09 20.04 -7.91
CA SER A 33 -58.23 19.46 -7.16
C SER A 33 -58.72 18.01 -7.47
N SER A 34 -59.30 17.19 -6.59
CA SER A 34 -59.73 17.25 -5.19
C SER A 34 -60.13 15.83 -4.71
N ASN A 35 -59.95 15.59 -3.40
CA ASN A 35 -60.77 14.81 -2.44
C ASN A 35 -61.01 13.29 -2.54
N LEU A 36 -60.94 12.72 -1.33
CA LEU A 36 -61.20 11.36 -0.86
C LEU A 36 -62.65 10.88 -1.07
N ASP A 37 -62.85 9.56 -1.17
CA ASP A 37 -63.87 8.88 -0.35
C ASP A 37 -63.62 7.37 -0.17
N ASP A 38 -64.08 6.87 0.98
CA ASP A 38 -63.95 5.53 1.56
C ASP A 38 -64.89 4.46 0.96
N SER A 39 -64.56 3.18 1.22
CA SER A 39 -65.47 2.08 1.66
C SER A 39 -65.41 0.73 0.91
N ILE A 40 -64.88 -0.27 1.62
CA ILE A 40 -65.37 -1.64 1.93
C ILE A 40 -66.38 -2.27 0.95
N VAL A 41 -66.06 -3.45 0.38
CA VAL A 41 -66.81 -4.74 0.49
C VAL A 41 -65.89 -5.92 0.14
N ALA A 42 -65.95 -6.96 0.99
CA ALA A 42 -65.26 -8.23 0.87
C ALA A 42 -65.87 -9.19 -0.18
N THR A 43 -65.04 -10.03 -0.79
CA THR A 43 -65.44 -11.39 -1.17
C THR A 43 -64.26 -12.36 -1.08
N ASP A 44 -64.49 -13.38 -0.28
CA ASP A 44 -63.62 -14.48 0.11
C ASP A 44 -63.61 -15.60 -0.94
N LYS A 45 -62.45 -16.24 -1.16
CA LYS A 45 -62.30 -17.65 -1.57
C LYS A 45 -60.83 -18.09 -1.63
N SER A 46 -60.37 -18.61 -0.49
CA SER A 46 -59.62 -19.87 -0.30
C SER A 46 -58.64 -20.35 -1.39
N ILE A 47 -57.37 -20.53 -1.02
CA ILE A 47 -56.56 -21.76 -1.22
C ILE A 47 -55.43 -21.78 -0.16
N ALA A 48 -55.08 -23.00 0.25
CA ALA A 48 -54.46 -23.38 1.50
C ALA A 48 -52.97 -23.04 1.68
N VAL A 49 -52.62 -22.96 2.97
CA VAL A 49 -51.30 -23.01 3.60
C VAL A 49 -50.59 -24.34 3.33
N ASP A 50 -49.29 -24.28 3.04
CA ASP A 50 -48.32 -25.30 3.44
C ASP A 50 -47.00 -24.62 3.83
N ASP A 51 -46.60 -24.92 5.07
CA ASP A 51 -45.44 -24.45 5.82
C ASP A 51 -44.25 -25.35 5.44
N VAL A 52 -43.15 -24.78 4.92
CA VAL A 52 -41.96 -25.58 4.57
C VAL A 52 -40.77 -25.07 5.38
N SER A 53 -40.40 -25.90 6.34
CA SER A 53 -39.23 -25.81 7.21
C SER A 53 -37.92 -25.87 6.41
N MET A 54 -37.01 -24.97 6.76
CA MET A 54 -35.61 -25.01 6.34
C MET A 54 -34.97 -26.31 6.86
N HIS A 55 -34.61 -27.20 5.94
CA HIS A 55 -33.82 -28.41 6.23
C HIS A 55 -32.34 -28.04 6.37
N ASP A 56 -31.73 -28.44 7.49
CA ASP A 56 -30.29 -28.59 7.63
C ASP A 56 -29.79 -29.71 6.69
N PRO A 57 -28.64 -29.54 6.00
CA PRO A 57 -27.97 -30.67 5.39
C PRO A 57 -27.02 -31.33 6.39
N ASP A 58 -27.24 -32.63 6.56
CA ASP A 58 -26.42 -33.60 7.30
C ASP A 58 -24.92 -33.45 7.00
N VAL A 59 -24.13 -33.12 8.03
CA VAL A 59 -22.67 -33.28 8.03
C VAL A 59 -22.36 -34.65 8.60
N SER A 60 -21.93 -35.56 7.72
CA SER A 60 -21.41 -36.86 8.14
C SER A 60 -20.08 -36.68 8.86
N PHE A 61 -20.06 -37.08 10.14
CA PHE A 61 -18.85 -37.17 10.94
C PHE A 61 -17.89 -38.20 10.33
N VAL A 62 -16.77 -37.71 9.80
CA VAL A 62 -15.55 -38.51 9.64
C VAL A 62 -14.56 -37.99 10.67
N ASP A 63 -14.36 -38.81 11.70
CA ASP A 63 -13.38 -38.64 12.77
C ASP A 63 -11.96 -38.69 12.18
N GLY A 64 -11.17 -37.67 12.47
CA GLY A 64 -9.84 -37.44 11.91
C GLY A 64 -9.20 -36.23 12.59
N CYS A 65 -8.72 -36.46 13.80
CA CYS A 65 -7.95 -35.59 14.67
C CYS A 65 -6.78 -34.85 13.99
N ASP A 66 -6.77 -33.52 14.09
CA ASP A 66 -5.65 -32.65 14.54
C ASP A 66 -5.91 -31.21 14.05
N ASP A 67 -6.53 -30.37 14.87
CA ASP A 67 -6.68 -28.92 14.59
C ASP A 67 -6.49 -28.11 15.88
N ASP A 68 -5.26 -28.13 16.41
CA ASP A 68 -4.78 -27.11 17.36
C ASP A 68 -4.32 -25.88 16.56
N LYS A 69 -5.26 -25.17 15.92
CA LYS A 69 -4.97 -23.85 15.32
C LYS A 69 -5.29 -22.74 16.28
N THR A 70 -4.27 -21.98 16.62
CA THR A 70 -4.36 -20.80 17.46
C THR A 70 -4.72 -19.56 16.62
N SER A 71 -5.16 -18.48 17.27
CA SER A 71 -5.38 -17.19 16.59
C SER A 71 -4.10 -16.61 15.94
N ALA A 72 -2.92 -17.05 16.38
CA ALA A 72 -1.66 -16.73 15.72
C ALA A 72 -1.53 -17.43 14.37
N ASP A 73 -2.05 -18.65 14.23
CA ASP A 73 -2.09 -19.35 12.95
C ASP A 73 -3.04 -18.64 11.99
N TYR A 74 -4.19 -18.12 12.46
CA TYR A 74 -5.08 -17.29 11.64
C TYR A 74 -4.46 -15.95 11.18
N TYR A 75 -3.54 -15.36 11.96
CA TYR A 75 -2.79 -14.17 11.52
C TYR A 75 -1.79 -14.51 10.41
N PHE A 76 -1.10 -15.66 10.51
CA PHE A 76 -0.23 -16.18 9.46
C PHE A 76 -0.98 -16.82 8.27
N ASP A 77 -2.25 -17.19 8.46
CA ASP A 77 -3.14 -17.86 7.50
C ASP A 77 -4.22 -16.91 6.95
N SER A 78 -4.15 -15.59 7.26
CA SER A 78 -4.88 -14.44 6.65
C SER A 78 -4.61 -14.24 5.15
N TYR A 79 -4.19 -15.34 4.58
CA TYR A 79 -3.27 -15.51 3.54
C TYR A 79 -3.81 -16.74 2.71
N SER A 80 -4.70 -17.61 3.19
CA SER A 80 -4.94 -18.90 2.50
C SER A 80 -6.25 -19.12 1.73
N HIS A 81 -7.15 -18.13 1.54
CA HIS A 81 -8.47 -18.37 0.88
C HIS A 81 -8.71 -17.47 -0.36
N PHE A 82 -9.88 -17.43 -1.00
CA PHE A 82 -10.12 -16.64 -2.23
C PHE A 82 -10.92 -15.35 -1.93
N GLY A 83 -10.28 -14.19 -2.07
CA GLY A 83 -10.86 -12.84 -1.88
C GLY A 83 -9.77 -11.76 -1.70
N ASP A 84 -10.13 -10.47 -1.70
CA ASP A 84 -9.18 -9.33 -1.54
C ASP A 84 -8.37 -9.40 -0.22
N THR A 85 -8.85 -10.20 0.75
CA THR A 85 -8.27 -10.38 2.10
C THR A 85 -7.44 -11.67 2.25
N THR A 86 -6.74 -12.11 1.19
CA THR A 86 -6.08 -13.44 1.14
C THR A 86 -4.69 -13.36 0.48
N LEU A 87 -3.81 -14.38 0.58
CA LEU A 87 -2.42 -14.38 -0.01
C LEU A 87 -2.50 -14.03 -1.45
N LEU A 88 -3.42 -14.66 -2.19
CA LEU A 88 -3.50 -14.41 -3.60
C LEU A 88 -3.91 -12.96 -3.87
N GLY A 89 -4.85 -12.40 -3.11
CA GLY A 89 -5.20 -10.98 -3.18
C GLY A 89 -4.03 -10.06 -2.83
N ILE A 90 -3.35 -10.31 -1.72
CA ILE A 90 -2.21 -9.52 -1.23
C ILE A 90 -1.03 -9.60 -2.22
N HIS A 91 -0.69 -10.80 -2.70
CA HIS A 91 0.35 -10.98 -3.72
C HIS A 91 -0.05 -10.38 -5.07
N GLU A 92 -1.34 -10.42 -5.45
CA GLU A 92 -1.83 -9.75 -6.65
C GLU A 92 -1.70 -8.24 -6.54
N GLU A 93 -2.10 -7.63 -5.43
CA GLU A 93 -1.94 -6.19 -5.17
C GLU A 93 -0.46 -5.80 -5.22
N MET A 94 0.38 -6.54 -4.51
CA MET A 94 1.83 -6.39 -4.52
C MET A 94 2.40 -6.46 -5.95
N LEU A 95 2.03 -7.47 -6.74
CA LEU A 95 2.52 -7.63 -8.12
C LEU A 95 1.99 -6.54 -9.06
N LYS A 96 0.77 -6.05 -8.83
CA LYS A 96 0.17 -4.93 -9.58
C LYS A 96 0.77 -3.58 -9.20
N ASP A 97 1.44 -3.47 -8.05
CA ASP A 97 2.30 -2.32 -7.77
C ASP A 97 3.52 -2.32 -8.70
N ALA A 98 3.35 -1.60 -9.81
CA ALA A 98 4.36 -1.49 -10.86
C ALA A 98 5.58 -0.69 -10.39
N VAL A 99 5.43 0.31 -9.53
CA VAL A 99 6.57 1.12 -9.05
C VAL A 99 7.47 0.24 -8.19
N ARG A 100 6.88 -0.47 -7.21
CA ARG A 100 7.58 -1.43 -6.37
C ARG A 100 8.26 -2.50 -7.21
N THR A 101 7.47 -3.27 -7.98
CA THR A 101 7.95 -4.47 -8.67
C THR A 101 8.93 -4.13 -9.81
N LYS A 102 8.68 -3.07 -10.59
CA LYS A 102 9.63 -2.66 -11.66
C LYS A 102 10.89 -2.04 -11.11
N THR A 103 10.88 -1.38 -9.94
CA THR A 103 12.11 -0.84 -9.37
C THR A 103 13.06 -1.96 -9.00
N TYR A 104 12.61 -3.02 -8.31
CA TYR A 104 13.42 -4.21 -8.07
C TYR A 104 13.88 -4.87 -9.38
N GLN A 105 12.98 -5.03 -10.37
CA GLN A 105 13.35 -5.58 -11.68
C GLN A 105 14.47 -4.77 -12.35
N ASN A 106 14.35 -3.43 -12.34
CA ASN A 106 15.33 -2.52 -12.93
C ASN A 106 16.66 -2.57 -12.18
N VAL A 107 16.64 -2.60 -10.85
CA VAL A 107 17.83 -2.80 -10.02
C VAL A 107 18.58 -4.05 -10.43
N ILE A 108 17.86 -5.17 -10.58
CA ILE A 108 18.47 -6.45 -10.92
C ILE A 108 18.96 -6.47 -12.38
N TYR A 109 18.14 -6.01 -13.33
CA TYR A 109 18.46 -6.10 -14.76
C TYR A 109 19.44 -5.05 -15.27
N GLN A 110 19.51 -3.87 -14.64
CA GLN A 110 20.48 -2.84 -15.00
C GLN A 110 21.82 -3.04 -14.28
N ASN A 111 21.86 -3.86 -13.23
CA ASN A 111 23.09 -4.21 -12.51
C ASN A 111 23.38 -5.71 -12.53
N LYS A 112 23.16 -6.39 -13.66
CA LYS A 112 23.45 -7.84 -13.79
C LYS A 112 24.86 -8.22 -13.35
N PHE A 113 25.83 -7.30 -13.46
CA PHE A 113 27.20 -7.51 -13.00
C PHE A 113 27.30 -7.77 -11.48
N LEU A 114 26.33 -7.32 -10.67
CA LEU A 114 26.25 -7.65 -9.26
C LEU A 114 25.78 -9.08 -9.04
N PHE A 115 24.82 -9.55 -9.85
CA PHE A 115 24.15 -10.84 -9.65
C PHE A 115 24.81 -12.01 -10.39
N LYS A 116 25.52 -11.73 -11.49
CA LYS A 116 26.09 -12.77 -12.33
C LYS A 116 27.03 -13.67 -11.53
N ASP A 117 26.82 -14.98 -11.63
CA ASP A 117 27.62 -16.01 -10.95
C ASP A 117 27.60 -15.90 -9.41
N LYS A 118 26.58 -15.23 -8.83
CA LYS A 118 26.41 -15.06 -7.38
C LYS A 118 25.34 -15.97 -6.79
N VAL A 119 25.50 -16.30 -5.51
CA VAL A 119 24.47 -16.96 -4.72
C VAL A 119 23.60 -15.89 -4.04
N VAL A 120 22.30 -15.91 -4.34
CA VAL A 120 21.33 -14.94 -3.85
C VAL A 120 20.37 -15.59 -2.85
N LEU A 121 20.00 -14.86 -1.81
CA LEU A 121 18.95 -15.25 -0.86
C LEU A 121 17.81 -14.24 -0.92
N ASP A 122 16.62 -14.72 -1.28
CA ASP A 122 15.38 -13.96 -1.33
C ASP A 122 14.57 -14.25 -0.06
N VAL A 123 14.52 -13.29 0.86
CA VAL A 123 13.89 -13.45 2.19
C VAL A 123 12.45 -12.94 2.13
N GLY A 124 11.49 -13.82 2.44
CA GLY A 124 10.06 -13.57 2.22
C GLY A 124 9.74 -13.53 0.73
N ALA A 125 10.13 -14.59 0.04
CA ALA A 125 10.10 -14.65 -1.42
C ALA A 125 8.67 -14.53 -2.00
N GLY A 126 7.63 -14.82 -1.20
CA GLY A 126 6.25 -14.82 -1.66
C GLY A 126 6.09 -15.72 -2.88
N THR A 127 5.64 -15.13 -4.00
CA THR A 127 5.47 -15.82 -5.29
C THR A 127 6.79 -16.19 -5.99
N GLY A 128 7.94 -15.74 -5.48
CA GLY A 128 9.26 -15.95 -6.06
C GLY A 128 9.60 -14.98 -7.20
N ILE A 129 8.85 -13.88 -7.37
CA ILE A 129 9.07 -12.94 -8.48
C ILE A 129 10.47 -12.30 -8.47
N LEU A 130 10.99 -11.93 -7.29
CA LEU A 130 12.34 -11.37 -7.17
C LEU A 130 13.40 -12.43 -7.46
N SER A 131 13.20 -13.64 -6.94
CA SER A 131 14.02 -14.81 -7.28
C SER A 131 14.11 -15.07 -8.78
N LEU A 132 12.99 -14.99 -9.51
CA LEU A 132 12.96 -15.13 -10.97
C LEU A 132 13.76 -14.02 -11.68
N PHE A 133 13.68 -12.77 -11.19
CA PHE A 133 14.49 -11.68 -11.72
C PHE A 133 15.99 -11.94 -11.51
N CYS A 134 16.40 -12.38 -10.31
CA CYS A 134 17.79 -12.72 -10.00
C CYS A 134 18.31 -13.86 -10.88
N ALA A 135 17.56 -14.95 -11.03
CA ALA A 135 17.94 -16.07 -11.89
C ALA A 135 18.09 -15.63 -13.35
N LYS A 136 17.15 -14.84 -13.87
CA LYS A 136 17.21 -14.28 -15.23
C LYS A 136 18.34 -13.27 -15.44
N ALA A 137 18.83 -12.64 -14.36
CA ALA A 137 20.02 -11.79 -14.40
C ALA A 137 21.35 -12.56 -14.39
N GLY A 138 21.31 -13.88 -14.21
CA GLY A 138 22.48 -14.76 -14.26
C GLY A 138 23.05 -15.14 -12.89
N ALA A 139 22.25 -15.07 -11.82
CA ALA A 139 22.62 -15.66 -10.53
C ALA A 139 23.03 -17.12 -10.69
N ALA A 140 24.10 -17.54 -10.01
CA ALA A 140 24.54 -18.93 -10.00
C ALA A 140 23.48 -19.82 -9.32
N HIS A 141 22.92 -19.33 -8.22
CA HIS A 141 21.83 -19.98 -7.51
C HIS A 141 21.01 -18.97 -6.73
N VAL A 142 19.72 -19.22 -6.55
CA VAL A 142 18.83 -18.42 -5.70
C VAL A 142 18.15 -19.32 -4.69
N TYR A 143 18.29 -19.01 -3.40
CA TYR A 143 17.48 -19.60 -2.34
C TYR A 143 16.32 -18.66 -2.04
N ALA A 144 15.11 -19.14 -2.28
CA ALA A 144 13.87 -18.39 -2.04
C ALA A 144 13.24 -18.92 -0.76
N VAL A 145 13.18 -18.10 0.30
CA VAL A 145 12.67 -18.52 1.61
C VAL A 145 11.32 -17.87 1.85
N GLU A 146 10.31 -18.68 2.09
CA GLU A 146 8.93 -18.23 2.31
C GLU A 146 8.27 -19.12 3.37
N CYS A 147 7.69 -18.52 4.41
CA CYS A 147 7.09 -19.29 5.51
C CYS A 147 5.63 -19.70 5.24
N SER A 148 4.91 -18.94 4.42
CA SER A 148 3.49 -19.15 4.13
C SER A 148 3.25 -20.31 3.16
N HIS A 149 1.97 -20.59 2.88
CA HIS A 149 1.59 -21.55 1.85
C HIS A 149 2.05 -21.13 0.44
N MET A 150 2.35 -19.85 0.23
CA MET A 150 2.84 -19.33 -1.05
C MET A 150 4.14 -20.01 -1.50
N ALA A 151 4.94 -20.55 -0.59
CA ALA A 151 6.13 -21.33 -0.92
C ALA A 151 5.84 -22.52 -1.88
N ASN A 152 4.65 -23.13 -1.78
CA ASN A 152 4.26 -24.22 -2.67
C ASN A 152 3.97 -23.69 -4.09
N MET A 153 3.20 -22.61 -4.19
CA MET A 153 2.92 -21.93 -5.45
C MET A 153 4.20 -21.39 -6.10
N ALA A 154 5.12 -20.83 -5.30
CA ALA A 154 6.40 -20.35 -5.78
C ALA A 154 7.23 -21.47 -6.43
N LYS A 155 7.19 -22.71 -5.91
CA LYS A 155 7.83 -23.86 -6.56
C LYS A 155 7.23 -24.14 -7.93
N GLU A 156 5.90 -24.17 -8.04
CA GLU A 156 5.20 -24.38 -9.30
C GLU A 156 5.48 -23.26 -10.31
N ILE A 157 5.53 -22.01 -9.85
CA ILE A 157 5.87 -20.84 -10.65
C ILE A 157 7.31 -20.95 -11.18
N VAL A 158 8.26 -21.29 -10.32
CA VAL A 158 9.67 -21.49 -10.68
C VAL A 158 9.82 -22.58 -11.74
N GLU A 159 9.12 -23.70 -11.56
CA GLU A 159 9.12 -24.83 -12.50
C GLU A 159 8.51 -24.46 -13.84
N SER A 160 7.34 -23.82 -13.83
CA SER A 160 6.63 -23.37 -15.03
C SER A 160 7.44 -22.38 -15.87
N ASN A 161 8.37 -21.65 -15.24
CA ASN A 161 9.25 -20.69 -15.91
C ASN A 161 10.64 -21.29 -16.24
N GLY A 162 10.87 -22.58 -16.00
CA GLY A 162 12.10 -23.28 -16.37
C GLY A 162 13.33 -22.93 -15.51
N PHE A 163 13.12 -22.43 -14.29
CA PHE A 163 14.20 -22.00 -13.39
C PHE A 163 14.48 -22.96 -12.23
N SER A 164 13.88 -24.17 -12.21
CA SER A 164 14.08 -25.16 -11.12
C SER A 164 15.53 -25.57 -10.90
N ASN A 165 16.39 -25.44 -11.91
CA ASN A 165 17.81 -25.75 -11.80
C ASN A 165 18.63 -24.64 -11.14
N VAL A 166 18.06 -23.45 -10.96
CA VAL A 166 18.74 -22.26 -10.43
C VAL A 166 18.09 -21.77 -9.14
N ILE A 167 16.78 -21.94 -8.97
CA ILE A 167 16.03 -21.46 -7.81
C ILE A 167 15.60 -22.65 -6.95
N THR A 168 15.95 -22.61 -5.66
CA THR A 168 15.44 -23.56 -4.66
C THR A 168 14.54 -22.81 -3.68
N VAL A 169 13.27 -23.21 -3.63
CA VAL A 169 12.31 -22.66 -2.68
C VAL A 169 12.30 -23.48 -1.39
N LEU A 170 12.55 -22.82 -0.26
CA LEU A 170 12.56 -23.38 1.08
C LEU A 170 11.35 -22.86 1.85
N LYS A 171 10.47 -23.77 2.26
CA LYS A 171 9.30 -23.40 3.08
C LYS A 171 9.70 -23.37 4.56
N GLY A 172 9.56 -22.23 5.21
CA GLY A 172 9.84 -22.07 6.63
C GLY A 172 10.19 -20.64 7.02
N LYS A 173 10.24 -20.36 8.31
CA LYS A 173 10.76 -19.09 8.82
C LYS A 173 12.27 -19.05 8.67
N ILE A 174 12.81 -17.90 8.27
CA ILE A 174 14.24 -17.76 7.98
C ILE A 174 15.12 -18.06 9.20
N GLU A 175 14.60 -17.85 10.41
CA GLU A 175 15.27 -18.12 11.68
C GLU A 175 15.32 -19.61 12.05
N GLU A 176 14.43 -20.43 11.47
CA GLU A 176 14.24 -21.84 11.82
C GLU A 176 14.81 -22.80 10.76
N ILE A 177 15.26 -22.28 9.62
CA ILE A 177 15.85 -23.08 8.54
C ILE A 177 17.37 -23.02 8.54
N GLU A 178 17.98 -24.03 7.91
CA GLU A 178 19.39 -24.02 7.55
C GLU A 178 19.53 -24.03 6.03
N LEU A 179 20.36 -23.11 5.51
CA LEU A 179 20.67 -23.07 4.10
C LEU A 179 21.66 -24.19 3.76
N PRO A 180 21.56 -24.81 2.57
CA PRO A 180 22.53 -25.82 2.12
C PRO A 180 23.88 -25.21 1.71
N VAL A 181 24.11 -23.94 2.06
CA VAL A 181 25.35 -23.19 1.81
C VAL A 181 25.75 -22.45 3.09
N ALA A 182 27.05 -22.29 3.32
CA ALA A 182 27.56 -21.60 4.50
C ALA A 182 27.26 -20.09 4.46
N LYS A 183 27.32 -19.48 3.27
CA LYS A 183 27.16 -18.04 3.06
C LYS A 183 26.54 -17.75 1.69
N VAL A 184 25.98 -16.55 1.53
CA VAL A 184 25.41 -16.00 0.30
C VAL A 184 26.06 -14.65 -0.03
N ASP A 185 26.13 -14.31 -1.31
CA ASP A 185 26.73 -13.05 -1.79
C ASP A 185 25.77 -11.88 -1.67
N ILE A 186 24.48 -12.12 -1.93
CA ILE A 186 23.44 -11.09 -1.98
C ILE A 186 22.22 -11.56 -1.20
N ILE A 187 21.70 -10.67 -0.36
CA ILE A 187 20.35 -10.78 0.21
C ILE A 187 19.47 -9.79 -0.53
N ILE A 188 18.34 -10.25 -1.03
CA ILE A 188 17.27 -9.42 -1.57
C ILE A 188 16.01 -9.69 -0.77
N SER A 189 15.26 -8.64 -0.44
CA SER A 189 14.02 -8.79 0.30
C SER A 189 13.14 -7.57 0.12
N GLU A 190 11.86 -7.79 -0.10
CA GLU A 190 10.85 -6.76 0.02
C GLU A 190 10.24 -6.86 1.42
N TRP A 191 10.87 -6.16 2.38
CA TRP A 191 10.55 -6.26 3.80
C TRP A 191 9.74 -5.08 4.35
N MET A 192 9.52 -4.05 3.53
CA MET A 192 8.97 -2.79 3.97
C MET A 192 7.46 -2.90 4.20
N GLY A 193 7.03 -2.77 5.45
CA GLY A 193 5.62 -2.68 5.80
C GLY A 193 5.08 -1.24 5.78
N TYR A 194 3.83 -1.07 6.18
CA TYR A 194 3.26 0.25 6.43
C TYR A 194 4.11 1.04 7.43
N PHE A 195 4.21 2.36 7.25
CA PHE A 195 5.09 3.19 8.07
C PHE A 195 6.55 2.66 8.12
N LEU A 196 6.99 1.98 7.05
CA LEU A 196 8.28 1.29 6.86
C LEU A 196 8.52 0.07 7.76
N LEU A 197 8.15 0.14 9.05
CA LEU A 197 8.53 -0.83 10.08
C LEU A 197 7.38 -1.72 10.57
N PHE A 198 6.14 -1.48 10.15
CA PHE A 198 5.03 -2.37 10.47
C PHE A 198 5.29 -3.80 9.94
N GLU A 199 4.72 -4.81 10.58
CA GLU A 199 4.95 -6.25 10.32
C GLU A 199 6.35 -6.80 10.66
N ASN A 200 7.31 -5.93 11.01
CA ASN A 200 8.58 -6.29 11.66
C ASN A 200 9.51 -7.24 10.86
N MET A 201 9.34 -7.36 9.55
CA MET A 201 10.17 -8.25 8.71
C MET A 201 11.64 -7.80 8.60
N LEU A 202 11.93 -6.51 8.86
CA LEU A 202 13.30 -5.99 8.89
C LEU A 202 14.20 -6.78 9.86
N ASN A 203 13.68 -7.23 11.00
CA ASN A 203 14.48 -8.01 11.96
C ASN A 203 14.93 -9.36 11.38
N SER A 204 14.08 -10.01 10.60
CA SER A 204 14.42 -11.24 9.87
C SER A 204 15.50 -10.99 8.81
N VAL A 205 15.46 -9.84 8.11
CA VAL A 205 16.51 -9.43 7.17
C VAL A 205 17.85 -9.18 7.88
N LEU A 206 17.84 -8.50 9.04
CA LEU A 206 19.04 -8.25 9.84
C LEU A 206 19.64 -9.56 10.38
N TYR A 207 18.80 -10.46 10.90
CA TYR A 207 19.21 -11.81 11.31
C TYR A 207 19.88 -12.56 10.15
N THR A 208 19.25 -12.54 8.98
CA THR A 208 19.74 -13.22 7.79
C THR A 208 21.09 -12.67 7.34
N ARG A 209 21.23 -11.34 7.34
CA ARG A 209 22.48 -10.64 7.02
C ARG A 209 23.60 -11.11 7.94
N ASP A 210 23.35 -11.09 9.25
CA ASP A 210 24.37 -11.42 10.24
C ASP A 210 24.77 -12.91 10.19
N LYS A 211 23.80 -13.80 9.91
CA LYS A 211 24.04 -15.24 9.83
C LYS A 211 24.69 -15.67 8.51
N TRP A 212 24.14 -15.27 7.37
CA TRP A 212 24.48 -15.88 6.07
C TRP A 212 25.17 -14.95 5.07
N LEU A 213 25.22 -13.64 5.26
CA LEU A 213 25.92 -12.78 4.30
C LEU A 213 27.45 -12.98 4.41
N VAL A 214 28.14 -13.05 3.27
CA VAL A 214 29.61 -12.98 3.22
C VAL A 214 30.11 -11.60 3.67
N ASN A 215 31.37 -11.53 4.06
CA ASN A 215 32.05 -10.23 4.21
C ASN A 215 32.00 -9.50 2.85
N ASP A 216 31.65 -8.22 2.87
CA ASP A 216 31.41 -7.38 1.68
C ASP A 216 30.22 -7.81 0.79
N GLY A 217 29.35 -8.69 1.30
CA GLY A 217 28.09 -9.03 0.64
C GLY A 217 27.13 -7.84 0.58
N ILE A 218 26.10 -7.96 -0.25
CA ILE A 218 25.17 -6.87 -0.54
C ILE A 218 23.78 -7.22 -0.02
N VAL A 219 23.12 -6.26 0.64
CA VAL A 219 21.68 -6.32 0.97
C VAL A 219 20.94 -5.38 0.04
N LEU A 220 19.80 -5.80 -0.51
CA LEU A 220 18.97 -4.99 -1.40
C LEU A 220 17.51 -5.01 -0.94
N PRO A 221 16.90 -3.84 -0.66
CA PRO A 221 17.51 -2.50 -0.62
C PRO A 221 18.48 -2.36 0.56
N ASP A 222 19.51 -1.54 0.40
CA ASP A 222 20.51 -1.29 1.45
C ASP A 222 20.22 -0.03 2.28
N LYS A 223 19.32 0.85 1.81
CA LYS A 223 19.00 2.08 2.52
C LYS A 223 17.54 2.46 2.40
N THR A 224 16.94 2.89 3.50
CA THR A 224 15.60 3.49 3.53
C THR A 224 15.60 4.78 4.33
N SER A 225 14.61 5.66 4.09
CA SER A 225 14.46 6.92 4.82
C SER A 225 13.00 7.22 5.09
N LEU A 226 12.64 7.44 6.35
CA LEU A 226 11.28 7.74 6.80
C LEU A 226 11.11 9.25 6.94
N TYR A 227 10.03 9.79 6.40
CA TYR A 227 9.71 11.20 6.39
C TYR A 227 8.34 11.47 7.03
N LEU A 228 8.13 12.73 7.38
CA LEU A 228 6.88 13.24 7.93
C LEU A 228 6.50 14.55 7.22
N THR A 229 5.22 14.74 6.94
CA THR A 229 4.61 16.03 6.57
C THR A 229 3.24 16.16 7.25
N ALA A 230 2.52 17.25 7.00
CA ALA A 230 1.19 17.48 7.53
C ALA A 230 0.21 17.87 6.42
N ILE A 231 -1.05 17.48 6.60
CA ILE A 231 -2.10 17.64 5.60
C ILE A 231 -3.35 18.33 6.14
N GLU A 232 -4.08 18.93 5.21
CA GLU A 232 -5.48 19.29 5.32
C GLU A 232 -6.32 18.06 4.95
N ASP A 233 -7.27 17.65 5.81
CA ASP A 233 -8.06 16.43 5.62
C ASP A 233 -9.43 16.53 6.31
N ALA A 234 -10.03 17.73 6.36
CA ALA A 234 -11.28 18.00 7.07
C ALA A 234 -12.43 17.10 6.61
N GLU A 235 -12.62 16.95 5.29
CA GLU A 235 -13.71 16.15 4.72
C GLU A 235 -13.60 14.68 5.12
N TYR A 236 -12.39 14.13 5.05
CA TYR A 236 -12.14 12.74 5.41
C TYR A 236 -12.29 12.52 6.93
N LYS A 237 -11.83 13.48 7.75
CA LYS A 237 -12.05 13.47 9.19
C LYS A 237 -13.54 13.53 9.53
N GLU A 238 -14.32 14.35 8.83
CA GLU A 238 -15.77 14.42 9.03
C GLU A 238 -16.42 13.05 8.77
N ASP A 239 -16.09 12.42 7.63
CA ASP A 239 -16.64 11.12 7.23
C ASP A 239 -16.21 9.96 8.14
N LYS A 240 -14.93 9.91 8.56
CA LYS A 240 -14.40 8.74 9.31
C LYS A 240 -14.43 8.89 10.82
N ILE A 241 -14.32 10.11 11.32
CA ILE A 241 -14.13 10.40 12.75
C ILE A 241 -15.37 11.08 13.33
N GLU A 242 -15.89 12.13 12.68
CA GLU A 242 -17.03 12.88 13.21
C GLU A 242 -18.38 12.16 12.99
N PHE A 243 -18.47 11.24 12.04
CA PHE A 243 -19.60 10.31 11.85
C PHE A 243 -20.08 9.67 13.17
N TRP A 244 -19.14 9.28 14.04
CA TRP A 244 -19.44 8.63 15.31
C TRP A 244 -20.12 9.53 16.35
N ASN A 245 -20.17 10.85 16.13
CA ASN A 245 -20.88 11.76 17.03
C ASN A 245 -22.40 11.48 17.02
N ASN A 246 -22.93 11.05 15.88
CA ASN A 246 -24.37 10.82 15.71
C ASN A 246 -24.63 9.80 14.59
N VAL A 247 -24.70 8.54 14.99
CA VAL A 247 -25.01 7.43 14.09
C VAL A 247 -26.51 7.17 14.17
N TYR A 248 -27.27 7.73 13.22
CA TYR A 248 -28.74 7.61 13.13
C TYR A 248 -29.51 8.03 14.40
N GLY A 249 -29.05 9.06 15.09
CA GLY A 249 -29.64 9.58 16.34
C GLY A 249 -28.95 9.06 17.61
N PHE A 250 -27.98 8.16 17.49
CA PHE A 250 -27.28 7.55 18.62
C PHE A 250 -25.85 8.08 18.77
N ASP A 251 -25.46 8.42 19.99
CA ASP A 251 -24.09 8.82 20.34
C ASP A 251 -23.18 7.58 20.38
N MET A 252 -22.19 7.54 19.49
CA MET A 252 -21.15 6.50 19.43
C MET A 252 -19.74 7.08 19.63
N THR A 253 -19.61 8.22 20.33
CA THR A 253 -18.33 8.88 20.58
C THR A 253 -17.30 8.04 21.35
N CYS A 254 -17.72 6.93 21.97
CA CYS A 254 -16.79 5.94 22.52
C CYS A 254 -15.90 5.31 21.44
N ILE A 255 -16.45 5.04 20.23
CA ILE A 255 -15.71 4.51 19.09
C ILE A 255 -14.78 5.57 18.52
N LYS A 256 -15.24 6.82 18.42
CA LYS A 256 -14.41 7.97 17.98
C LYS A 256 -13.07 8.06 18.72
N LYS A 257 -13.09 7.86 20.04
CA LYS A 257 -11.87 7.90 20.87
C LYS A 257 -10.88 6.80 20.50
N GLN A 258 -11.38 5.63 20.12
CA GLN A 258 -10.54 4.52 19.67
C GLN A 258 -10.03 4.77 18.24
N ALA A 259 -10.91 5.19 17.34
CA ALA A 259 -10.56 5.50 15.95
C ALA A 259 -9.48 6.59 15.84
N MET A 260 -9.51 7.61 16.72
CA MET A 260 -8.47 8.65 16.78
C MET A 260 -7.08 8.14 17.20
N GLY A 261 -7.01 7.01 17.92
CA GLY A 261 -5.74 6.39 18.34
C GLY A 261 -5.19 5.40 17.32
N GLU A 262 -5.98 5.02 16.32
CA GLU A 262 -5.62 4.07 15.29
C GLU A 262 -5.20 4.82 14.03
N PRO A 263 -3.95 4.65 13.58
CA PRO A 263 -3.50 5.38 12.42
C PRO A 263 -4.09 4.77 11.13
N LEU A 264 -4.42 5.62 10.17
CA LEU A 264 -5.08 5.20 8.93
C LEU A 264 -4.09 5.07 7.80
N VAL A 265 -4.27 4.02 6.99
CA VAL A 265 -3.48 3.75 5.79
C VAL A 265 -4.31 4.15 4.57
N ASP A 266 -3.90 5.21 3.88
CA ASP A 266 -4.56 5.67 2.66
C ASP A 266 -3.60 6.43 1.73
N THR A 267 -4.03 6.69 0.49
CA THR A 267 -3.34 7.62 -0.41
C THR A 267 -3.74 9.06 -0.05
N VAL A 268 -2.76 9.97 -0.10
CA VAL A 268 -2.97 11.40 0.12
C VAL A 268 -2.83 12.15 -1.19
N ASP A 269 -3.78 13.02 -1.51
CA ASP A 269 -3.66 13.90 -2.66
C ASP A 269 -2.57 14.95 -2.37
N GLN A 270 -1.70 15.21 -3.33
CA GLN A 270 -0.61 16.19 -3.18
C GLN A 270 -1.12 17.59 -2.81
N ASN A 271 -2.34 17.95 -3.24
CA ASN A 271 -3.00 19.19 -2.89
C ASN A 271 -3.41 19.27 -1.43
N GLN A 272 -3.46 18.16 -0.70
CA GLN A 272 -3.74 18.16 0.74
C GLN A 272 -2.50 18.50 1.58
N ILE A 273 -1.29 18.44 1.02
CA ILE A 273 -0.06 18.71 1.77
C ILE A 273 0.06 20.22 2.05
N VAL A 274 0.22 20.57 3.33
CA VAL A 274 0.25 21.96 3.83
C VAL A 274 1.66 22.39 4.24
N THR A 275 2.54 21.44 4.55
CA THR A 275 3.88 21.73 5.09
C THR A 275 4.99 21.14 4.23
N ASN A 276 6.21 21.64 4.42
CA ASN A 276 7.41 20.95 3.97
C ASN A 276 7.49 19.53 4.57
N CYS A 277 8.29 18.64 3.98
CA CYS A 277 8.59 17.35 4.60
C CYS A 277 9.83 17.43 5.51
N GLN A 278 9.87 16.55 6.51
CA GLN A 278 10.98 16.41 7.45
C GLN A 278 11.43 14.95 7.50
N LEU A 279 12.73 14.72 7.29
CA LEU A 279 13.36 13.41 7.50
C LEU A 279 13.35 13.07 9.00
N LEU A 280 12.75 11.93 9.35
CA LEU A 280 12.73 11.40 10.71
C LEU A 280 13.91 10.46 10.98
N LYS A 281 14.16 9.52 10.06
CA LYS A 281 15.19 8.49 10.25
C LYS A 281 15.67 7.97 8.91
N THR A 282 16.99 7.90 8.76
CA THR A 282 17.63 7.10 7.71
C THR A 282 18.12 5.78 8.31
N MET A 283 17.89 4.70 7.58
CA MET A 283 18.23 3.33 7.96
C MET A 283 19.21 2.77 6.93
N ASP A 284 20.43 2.45 7.37
CA ASP A 284 21.45 1.74 6.57
C ASP A 284 21.41 0.26 6.96
N ILE A 285 20.72 -0.53 6.14
CA ILE A 285 20.42 -1.94 6.41
C ILE A 285 21.71 -2.78 6.43
N SER A 286 22.80 -2.28 5.84
CA SER A 286 24.10 -2.96 5.89
C SER A 286 24.82 -2.79 7.24
N LYS A 287 24.40 -1.83 8.08
CA LYS A 287 25.09 -1.47 9.33
C LYS A 287 24.24 -1.51 10.58
N MET A 288 22.92 -1.44 10.43
CA MET A 288 22.01 -1.38 11.59
C MET A 288 22.00 -2.66 12.40
N VAL A 289 21.66 -2.53 13.68
CA VAL A 289 21.35 -3.65 14.58
C VAL A 289 19.87 -3.63 14.96
N SER A 290 19.32 -4.74 15.44
CA SER A 290 17.87 -4.87 15.72
C SER A 290 17.30 -3.78 16.64
N GLY A 291 18.10 -3.24 17.56
CA GLY A 291 17.70 -2.14 18.45
C GLY A 291 17.50 -0.79 17.76
N ASP A 292 18.06 -0.58 16.57
CA ASP A 292 18.00 0.71 15.85
C ASP A 292 16.61 1.02 15.27
N THR A 293 15.71 0.03 15.27
CA THR A 293 14.32 0.14 14.81
C THR A 293 13.43 0.90 15.80
N SER A 294 13.82 0.96 17.08
CA SER A 294 13.14 1.77 18.11
C SER A 294 13.84 3.11 18.26
N PHE A 295 13.17 4.20 17.89
CA PHE A 295 13.77 5.53 17.91
C PHE A 295 12.79 6.63 18.32
N THR A 296 13.35 7.78 18.70
CA THR A 296 12.63 9.04 18.87
C THR A 296 13.33 10.09 18.01
N ALA A 297 12.58 10.82 17.20
CA ALA A 297 13.11 11.85 16.32
C ALA A 297 12.37 13.18 16.56
N PRO A 298 13.09 14.27 16.84
CA PRO A 298 12.47 15.60 16.81
C PRO A 298 12.15 15.97 15.36
N PHE A 299 11.03 16.63 15.14
CA PHE A 299 10.65 17.13 13.82
C PHE A 299 10.18 18.58 13.92
N LYS A 300 10.29 19.30 12.79
CA LYS A 300 9.74 20.64 12.63
C LYS A 300 9.12 20.73 11.24
N LEU A 301 7.84 21.05 11.19
CA LEU A 301 7.10 21.29 9.96
C LEU A 301 6.78 22.79 9.88
N VAL A 302 6.94 23.35 8.69
CA VAL A 302 6.68 24.76 8.36
C VAL A 302 5.55 24.76 7.35
N ALA A 303 4.46 25.47 7.67
CA ALA A 303 3.35 25.65 6.75
C ALA A 303 3.82 26.46 5.52
N GLU A 304 3.52 25.95 4.34
CA GLU A 304 3.89 26.55 3.05
C GLU A 304 2.72 27.35 2.43
N ARG A 305 1.52 27.20 3.02
CA ARG A 305 0.32 27.96 2.66
C ARG A 305 -0.58 28.16 3.90
N ASP A 306 -1.48 29.14 3.79
CA ASP A 306 -2.52 29.38 4.78
C ASP A 306 -3.59 28.29 4.68
N ASP A 307 -3.61 27.36 5.62
CA ASP A 307 -4.56 26.24 5.67
C ASP A 307 -4.63 25.62 7.07
N TYR A 308 -5.56 24.68 7.27
CA TYR A 308 -5.65 23.88 8.49
C TYR A 308 -4.80 22.61 8.39
N ILE A 309 -4.24 22.21 9.52
CA ILE A 309 -3.53 20.93 9.65
C ILE A 309 -4.41 19.98 10.46
N HIS A 310 -4.83 18.89 9.83
CA HIS A 310 -5.75 17.90 10.40
C HIS A 310 -5.08 16.58 10.75
N ALA A 311 -4.01 16.21 10.03
CA ALA A 311 -3.27 14.99 10.29
C ALA A 311 -1.78 15.14 9.94
N LEU A 312 -0.95 14.34 10.62
CA LEU A 312 0.41 14.07 10.19
C LEU A 312 0.43 12.88 9.24
N VAL A 313 1.33 12.94 8.27
CA VAL A 313 1.50 11.97 7.20
C VAL A 313 2.93 11.49 7.20
N ALA A 314 3.12 10.17 7.30
CA ALA A 314 4.42 9.57 7.14
C ALA A 314 4.49 8.68 5.90
N TYR A 315 5.64 8.75 5.24
CA TYR A 315 5.99 7.96 4.05
C TYR A 315 7.49 7.66 4.07
N PHE A 316 7.97 6.81 3.16
CA PHE A 316 9.37 6.44 3.11
C PHE A 316 9.92 6.35 1.69
N ASP A 317 11.24 6.55 1.60
CA ASP A 317 12.02 6.29 0.41
C ASP A 317 12.80 4.99 0.57
N VAL A 318 12.93 4.26 -0.53
CA VAL A 318 13.75 3.04 -0.65
C VAL A 318 14.85 3.31 -1.66
N SER A 319 16.08 3.02 -1.29
CA SER A 319 17.27 3.27 -2.11
C SER A 319 18.14 2.02 -2.23
N PHE A 320 18.68 1.84 -3.43
CA PHE A 320 19.62 0.78 -3.81
C PHE A 320 20.97 1.40 -4.16
N THR A 321 21.77 1.73 -3.15
CA THR A 321 22.99 2.54 -3.29
C THR A 321 24.19 1.76 -3.84
N LYS A 322 24.11 0.43 -3.87
CA LYS A 322 25.13 -0.45 -4.49
C LYS A 322 25.04 -0.54 -6.01
N CYS A 323 24.01 0.07 -6.61
CA CYS A 323 23.85 0.12 -8.06
C CYS A 323 24.85 1.09 -8.71
N HIS A 324 25.13 0.90 -10.01
CA HIS A 324 25.98 1.84 -10.76
C HIS A 324 25.39 3.26 -10.82
N LYS A 325 24.07 3.36 -10.89
CA LYS A 325 23.30 4.60 -10.72
C LYS A 325 22.42 4.45 -9.49
N LEU A 326 22.23 5.54 -8.74
CA LEU A 326 21.25 5.55 -7.65
C LEU A 326 19.88 5.17 -8.21
N MET A 327 19.27 4.15 -7.63
CA MET A 327 17.93 3.69 -7.97
C MET A 327 17.12 3.50 -6.69
N GLY A 328 15.81 3.61 -6.82
CA GLY A 328 14.91 3.61 -5.69
C GLY A 328 13.53 4.11 -6.07
N PHE A 329 12.65 4.11 -5.09
CA PHE A 329 11.30 4.64 -5.19
C PHE A 329 10.90 5.34 -3.88
N SER A 330 9.91 6.22 -3.98
CA SER A 330 9.27 6.88 -2.84
C SER A 330 7.82 6.44 -2.74
N THR A 331 7.34 6.30 -1.51
CA THR A 331 5.91 6.16 -1.19
C THR A 331 5.25 7.52 -0.89
N GLY A 332 6.01 8.62 -0.91
CA GLY A 332 5.49 9.98 -0.77
C GLY A 332 4.87 10.53 -2.06
N GLN A 333 3.92 11.45 -1.90
CA GLN A 333 3.29 12.20 -2.98
C GLN A 333 3.84 13.63 -2.94
N GLY A 334 4.92 13.90 -3.67
CA GLY A 334 5.59 15.20 -3.65
C GLY A 334 6.40 15.48 -4.91
N PRO A 335 6.63 16.75 -5.26
CA PRO A 335 7.37 17.13 -6.48
C PRO A 335 8.90 16.98 -6.31
N ASP A 336 9.38 16.80 -5.08
CA ASP A 336 10.80 16.86 -4.71
C ASP A 336 11.48 15.47 -4.60
N HIS A 337 10.86 14.41 -5.13
CA HIS A 337 11.46 13.08 -5.08
C HIS A 337 12.40 12.85 -6.27
N GLU A 338 13.70 12.66 -5.98
CA GLU A 338 14.69 12.19 -6.97
C GLU A 338 14.44 10.73 -7.44
N LEU A 339 13.49 10.05 -6.79
CA LEU A 339 13.14 8.64 -7.00
C LEU A 339 11.75 8.50 -7.64
N HIS A 340 11.47 7.34 -8.24
CA HIS A 340 10.16 7.08 -8.85
C HIS A 340 9.06 7.12 -7.76
N THR A 341 7.99 7.87 -7.98
CA THR A 341 6.87 8.03 -7.03
C THR A 341 5.68 7.17 -7.43
N GLY A 342 4.75 6.93 -6.48
CA GLY A 342 3.44 6.33 -6.75
C GLY A 342 3.35 4.80 -6.58
N SER A 343 4.22 4.21 -5.75
CA SER A 343 3.98 2.84 -5.25
C SER A 343 2.67 2.80 -4.47
N LYS A 344 1.87 1.74 -4.60
CA LYS A 344 0.63 1.56 -3.81
C LYS A 344 0.90 1.25 -2.34
N GLN A 345 2.15 0.91 -1.99
CA GLN A 345 2.66 1.08 -0.61
C GLN A 345 2.75 2.58 -0.19
N SER A 346 2.24 3.53 -0.99
CA SER A 346 1.80 4.89 -0.60
C SER A 346 0.65 4.85 0.40
N CYS A 347 0.84 4.07 1.43
CA CYS A 347 0.04 4.02 2.61
C CYS A 347 0.61 5.09 3.52
N THR A 348 0.17 6.31 3.25
CA THR A 348 0.41 7.42 4.13
C THR A 348 -0.26 7.09 5.45
N LEU A 349 0.54 7.01 6.50
CA LEU A 349 0.00 6.83 7.83
C LEU A 349 -0.55 8.17 8.32
N LYS A 350 -1.87 8.32 8.37
CA LYS A 350 -2.54 9.50 8.94
C LYS A 350 -2.63 9.36 10.46
N MET A 351 -1.97 10.24 11.20
CA MET A 351 -2.10 10.37 12.65
C MET A 351 -2.91 11.64 12.96
N CYS A 352 -4.08 11.47 13.59
CA CYS A 352 -4.99 12.55 13.94
C CYS A 352 -4.68 13.21 15.29
#